data_AF-A0A351WNH3-F1
#
_entry.id   AF-A0A351WNH3-F1
#
_cell.length_a   1.000
_cell.length_b   1.000
_cell.length_c   1.000
_cell.angle_alpha   90.00
_cell.angle_beta   90.00
_cell.angle_gamma   90.00
#
_symmetry.space_group_name_H-M   'P 1'
#
loop_
_entity.id
_entity.type
_entity.pdbx_description
1 polymer ?
#
loop_
_entity_poly.entity_id
_entity_poly.type
_entity_poly.pdbx_seq_one_letter_code
_entity_poly.pdbx_strand_id
1 'polypeptide(L)'
;MKEINEDDVLAYDPFEGDFGDTGDRTLKDKMVTARKGGECHMCAGNIVPGERIRSRSDIFDGQMMYFRWCNACCRAMADSWEDGGLALEERTSMGSEMRSK
;
A
#
# COMPACT_ATOMS: atom_id res chain seq x y z
N MET A 1 -12.83 15.62 7.73
CA MET A 1 -11.86 14.53 7.50
C MET A 1 -10.48 15.16 7.40
N LYS A 2 -9.49 14.69 8.17
CA LYS A 2 -8.10 15.15 8.07
C LYS A 2 -7.58 14.72 6.70
N GLU A 3 -6.94 15.62 5.97
CA GLU A 3 -6.24 15.32 4.72
C GLU A 3 -5.08 14.36 5.04
N ILE A 4 -4.87 13.34 4.21
CA ILE A 4 -3.78 12.39 4.40
C ILE A 4 -2.48 13.08 3.99
N ASN A 5 -1.45 13.04 4.85
CA ASN A 5 -0.13 13.51 4.47
C ASN A 5 0.50 12.50 3.51
N GLU A 6 0.48 12.81 2.22
CA GLU A 6 0.98 11.91 1.16
C GLU A 6 2.48 11.61 1.28
N ASP A 7 3.27 12.53 1.83
CA ASP A 7 4.69 12.32 2.04
C ASP A 7 4.93 11.24 3.11
N ASP A 8 4.16 11.26 4.19
CA ASP A 8 4.21 10.22 5.23
C ASP A 8 3.78 8.85 4.70
N VAL A 9 2.78 8.83 3.80
CA VAL A 9 2.36 7.60 3.11
C VAL A 9 3.51 7.04 2.27
N LEU A 10 4.21 7.88 1.50
CA LEU A 10 5.29 7.45 0.61
C LEU A 10 6.58 7.13 1.36
N ALA A 11 6.82 7.74 2.53
CA ALA A 11 7.94 7.45 3.40
C ALA A 11 7.84 6.04 4.02
N TYR A 12 6.64 5.52 4.23
CA TYR A 12 6.43 4.16 4.71
C TYR A 12 6.84 3.15 3.62
N ASP A 13 7.70 2.19 3.93
CA ASP A 13 8.06 1.09 3.02
C ASP A 13 7.29 -0.19 3.36
N PRO A 14 6.28 -0.61 2.56
CA PRO A 14 5.48 -1.79 2.84
C PRO A 14 6.24 -3.11 2.78
N PHE A 15 7.45 -3.11 2.21
CA PHE A 15 8.30 -4.27 2.03
C PHE A 15 9.62 -4.16 2.80
N GLU A 16 9.69 -3.27 3.81
CA GLU A 16 10.87 -3.16 4.66
C GLU A 16 11.20 -4.53 5.28
N GLY A 17 12.42 -5.02 5.05
CA GLY A 17 12.88 -6.32 5.53
C GLY A 17 12.57 -7.51 4.61
N ASP A 18 11.88 -7.29 3.49
CA ASP A 18 11.77 -8.28 2.41
C ASP A 18 13.06 -8.23 1.57
N PHE A 19 14.01 -9.12 1.86
CA PHE A 19 15.33 -9.13 1.23
C PHE A 19 15.23 -9.64 -0.22
N GLY A 20 15.32 -8.69 -1.15
CA GLY A 20 15.37 -8.96 -2.58
C GLY A 20 16.75 -9.30 -3.15
N ASP A 21 16.77 -9.77 -4.40
CA ASP A 21 17.98 -10.02 -5.19
C ASP A 21 18.65 -8.70 -5.63
N THR A 22 19.90 -8.75 -6.12
CA THR A 22 20.65 -7.53 -6.54
C THR A 22 19.95 -6.73 -7.67
N GLY A 23 18.98 -7.33 -8.36
CA GLY A 23 18.19 -6.70 -9.41
C GLY A 23 16.96 -5.93 -8.92
N ASP A 24 16.61 -6.06 -7.63
CA ASP A 24 15.34 -5.59 -7.11
C ASP A 24 15.36 -4.08 -6.90
N ARG A 25 14.29 -3.44 -7.39
CA ARG A 25 14.20 -1.98 -7.36
C ARG A 25 12.79 -1.49 -7.55
N THR A 26 12.49 -0.38 -6.87
CA THR A 26 11.30 0.40 -7.09
C THR A 26 11.40 1.17 -8.41
N LEU A 27 10.46 0.95 -9.34
CA LEU A 27 10.41 1.68 -10.60
C LEU A 27 9.61 2.97 -10.48
N LYS A 28 8.48 2.91 -9.77
CA LYS A 28 7.59 4.03 -9.51
C LYS A 28 6.89 3.82 -8.18
N ASP A 29 6.78 4.89 -7.41
CA ASP A 29 5.96 4.94 -6.21
C ASP A 29 5.35 6.34 -6.11
N LYS A 30 4.03 6.40 -5.97
CA LYS A 30 3.29 7.67 -5.97
C LYS A 30 1.87 7.53 -5.50
N MET A 31 1.35 8.65 -4.98
CA MET A 31 -0.07 8.86 -4.78
C MET A 31 -0.75 9.24 -6.10
N VAL A 32 -1.84 8.55 -6.44
CA VAL A 32 -2.61 8.74 -7.68
C VAL A 32 -4.11 8.65 -7.43
N THR A 33 -4.91 9.22 -8.33
CA THR A 33 -6.35 8.95 -8.37
C THR A 33 -6.63 7.72 -9.22
N ALA A 34 -7.32 6.73 -8.65
CA ALA A 34 -7.65 5.48 -9.30
C ALA A 34 -8.54 5.72 -10.53
N ARG A 35 -8.07 5.33 -11.72
CA ARG A 35 -8.89 5.39 -12.96
C ARG A 35 -9.79 4.16 -13.14
N LYS A 36 -9.39 3.04 -12.55
CA LYS A 36 -10.09 1.76 -12.57
C LYS A 36 -10.15 1.23 -11.14
N GLY A 37 -11.17 0.42 -10.86
CA GLY A 37 -11.22 -0.32 -9.61
C GLY A 37 -10.12 -1.38 -9.51
N GLY A 38 -10.12 -2.15 -8.45
CA GLY A 38 -9.17 -3.25 -8.24
C GLY A 38 -9.03 -3.58 -6.77
N GLU A 39 -8.17 -4.54 -6.47
CA GLU A 39 -7.98 -4.97 -5.09
C GLU A 39 -6.84 -4.19 -4.40
N CYS A 40 -7.05 -3.82 -3.14
CA CYS A 40 -6.01 -3.31 -2.26
C CYS A 40 -5.08 -4.45 -1.83
N HIS A 41 -3.78 -4.25 -1.98
CA HIS A 41 -2.78 -5.26 -1.65
C HIS A 41 -2.80 -5.64 -0.17
N MET A 42 -2.90 -4.65 0.73
CA MET A 42 -2.83 -4.84 2.18
C MET A 42 -4.11 -5.43 2.79
N CYS A 43 -5.28 -4.86 2.47
CA CYS A 43 -6.52 -5.22 3.16
C CYS A 43 -7.48 -6.08 2.32
N ALA A 44 -7.11 -6.47 1.09
CA ALA A 44 -7.97 -7.15 0.12
C ALA A 44 -9.26 -6.39 -0.27
N GLY A 45 -9.43 -5.15 0.19
CA GLY A 45 -10.63 -4.35 -0.05
C GLY A 45 -10.71 -3.83 -1.48
N ASN A 46 -11.92 -3.52 -1.94
CA ASN A 46 -12.14 -2.99 -3.28
C ASN A 46 -11.78 -1.50 -3.36
N ILE A 47 -10.84 -1.16 -4.25
CA ILE A 47 -10.54 0.20 -4.69
C ILE A 47 -11.57 0.59 -5.74
N VAL A 48 -12.13 1.79 -5.63
CA VAL A 48 -13.11 2.31 -6.60
C VAL A 48 -12.52 3.42 -7.48
N PRO A 49 -13.00 3.62 -8.72
CA PRO A 49 -12.58 4.76 -9.54
C PRO A 49 -12.85 6.10 -8.84
N GLY A 50 -11.91 7.04 -8.95
CA GLY A 50 -11.96 8.35 -8.28
C GLY A 50 -11.32 8.37 -6.89
N GLU A 51 -11.00 7.22 -6.31
CA GLU A 51 -10.35 7.13 -5.00
C GLU A 51 -8.87 7.55 -5.07
N ARG A 52 -8.39 8.26 -4.05
CA ARG A 52 -6.97 8.61 -3.90
C ARG A 52 -6.21 7.44 -3.25
N ILE A 53 -5.26 6.87 -3.98
CA ILE A 53 -4.56 5.62 -3.63
C ILE A 53 -3.05 5.78 -3.77
N ARG A 54 -2.28 4.92 -3.10
CA ARG A 54 -0.86 4.69 -3.43
C ARG A 54 -0.77 3.63 -4.52
N SER A 55 0.11 3.85 -5.49
CA SER A 55 0.45 2.89 -6.54
C SER A 55 1.96 2.77 -6.64
N ARG A 56 2.45 1.55 -6.45
CA ARG A 56 3.87 1.20 -6.56
C ARG A 56 4.08 0.11 -7.61
N SER A 57 5.18 0.20 -8.34
CA SER A 57 5.60 -0.82 -9.29
C SER A 57 7.07 -1.10 -9.09
N ASP A 58 7.39 -2.38 -8.88
CA ASP A 58 8.71 -2.84 -8.49
C ASP A 58 9.20 -3.93 -9.46
N ILE A 59 10.52 -4.11 -9.53
CA ILE A 59 11.13 -5.36 -10.01
C ILE A 59 11.49 -6.15 -8.77
N PHE A 60 11.00 -7.39 -8.69
CA PHE A 60 11.31 -8.35 -7.63
C PHE A 60 11.57 -9.71 -8.29
N ASP A 61 12.71 -10.35 -8.02
CA ASP A 61 13.16 -11.60 -8.65
C ASP A 61 13.11 -11.55 -10.19
N GLY A 62 13.46 -10.38 -10.76
CA GLY A 62 13.39 -10.13 -12.20
C GLY A 62 11.97 -10.04 -12.79
N GLN A 63 10.92 -10.14 -11.96
CA GLN A 63 9.53 -9.98 -12.34
C GLN A 63 9.01 -8.59 -12.01
N MET A 64 8.13 -8.07 -12.86
CA MET A 64 7.50 -6.77 -12.64
C MET A 64 6.24 -6.93 -11.80
N MET A 65 6.24 -6.35 -10.62
CA MET A 65 5.15 -6.38 -9.66
C MET A 65 4.43 -5.05 -9.60
N TYR A 66 3.13 -5.09 -9.34
CA TYR A 66 2.27 -3.90 -9.26
C TYR A 66 1.41 -3.96 -8.01
N PHE A 67 1.56 -2.97 -7.16
CA PHE A 67 0.86 -2.87 -5.88
C PHE A 67 0.02 -1.61 -5.82
N ARG A 68 -1.16 -1.73 -5.21
CA ARG A 68 -2.09 -0.63 -4.99
C ARG A 68 -2.63 -0.71 -3.58
N TRP A 69 -2.72 0.43 -2.91
CA TRP A 69 -3.31 0.53 -1.57
C TRP A 69 -4.46 1.53 -1.59
N CYS A 70 -5.62 1.10 -1.11
CA CYS A 70 -6.80 1.96 -0.97
C CYS A 70 -6.51 3.15 -0.04
N ASN A 71 -7.37 4.16 -0.08
CA ASN A 71 -7.22 5.39 0.70
C ASN A 71 -7.12 5.12 2.20
N ALA A 72 -7.92 4.19 2.71
CA ALA A 72 -7.90 3.82 4.13
C ALA A 72 -6.58 3.14 4.55
N CYS A 73 -5.97 2.33 3.68
CA CYS A 73 -4.63 1.77 3.94
C CYS A 73 -3.55 2.84 3.83
N CYS A 74 -3.68 3.80 2.90
CA CYS A 74 -2.75 4.93 2.83
C CYS A 74 -2.81 5.75 4.11
N ARG A 75 -4.01 5.98 4.67
CA ARG A 75 -4.14 6.65 5.95
C ARG A 75 -3.46 5.89 7.09
N ALA A 76 -3.65 4.57 7.16
CA ALA A 76 -2.95 3.75 8.16
C ALA A 76 -1.42 3.84 8.01
N MET A 77 -0.89 3.90 6.79
CA MET A 77 0.56 4.11 6.56
C MET A 77 1.05 5.47 7.05
N ALA A 78 0.25 6.53 6.93
CA ALA A 78 0.63 7.83 7.47
C ALA A 78 0.50 7.85 9.02
N ASP A 79 -0.57 7.25 9.54
CA ASP A 79 -0.83 7.21 10.98
C ASP A 79 0.21 6.34 11.73
N SER A 80 0.92 5.42 11.06
CA SER A 80 1.92 4.54 11.67
C SER A 80 3.10 5.25 12.35
N TRP A 81 3.41 6.46 11.90
CA TRP A 81 4.43 7.31 12.53
C TRP A 81 3.99 7.87 13.89
N GLU A 82 2.69 7.89 14.16
CA GLU A 82 2.09 8.42 15.39
C GLU A 82 1.52 7.31 16.29
N ASP A 83 0.90 6.27 15.71
CA ASP A 83 0.16 5.23 16.42
C ASP A 83 0.95 3.92 16.66
N GLY A 84 2.22 3.90 16.25
CA GLY A 84 3.08 2.71 16.39
C GLY A 84 2.69 1.55 15.49
N GLY A 85 1.89 1.78 14.45
CA GLY A 85 1.47 0.77 13.47
C GLY A 85 0.16 0.07 13.80
N LEU A 86 -0.58 0.48 14.83
CA LEU A 86 -1.83 -0.16 15.23
C LEU A 86 -2.86 -0.20 14.09
N ALA A 87 -3.09 0.94 13.42
CA ALA A 87 -3.99 0.98 12.28
C ALA A 87 -3.49 0.10 11.12
N LEU A 88 -2.18 0.00 10.89
CA LEU A 88 -1.62 -0.87 9.86
C LEU A 88 -1.87 -2.35 10.15
N GLU A 89 -1.68 -2.77 11.40
CA GLU A 89 -1.91 -4.15 11.83
C GLU A 89 -3.36 -4.57 11.63
N GLU A 90 -4.32 -3.72 12.01
CA GLU A 90 -5.75 -3.97 11.77
C GLU A 90 -6.07 -4.16 10.28
N ARG A 91 -5.51 -3.29 9.42
CA ARG A 91 -5.73 -3.34 7.97
C ARG A 91 -5.08 -4.57 7.34
N THR A 92 -3.93 -4.99 7.84
CA THR A 92 -3.20 -6.19 7.38
C THR A 92 -3.92 -7.45 7.82
N SER A 93 -4.38 -7.51 9.08
CA SER A 93 -5.18 -8.62 9.62
C SER A 93 -6.44 -8.84 8.78
N MET A 94 -7.16 -7.77 8.46
CA MET A 94 -8.32 -7.81 7.55
C MET A 94 -7.98 -8.43 6.20
N GLY A 95 -6.84 -8.09 5.59
CA GLY A 95 -6.41 -8.67 4.32
C GLY A 95 -6.16 -10.17 4.42
N SER A 96 -5.46 -10.60 5.48
CA SER A 96 -5.21 -12.02 5.76
C SER A 96 -6.51 -12.81 5.93
N GLU A 97 -7.48 -12.29 6.68
CA GLU A 97 -8.79 -12.91 6.87
C GLU A 97 -9.59 -13.02 5.56
N MET A 98 -9.53 -12.00 4.70
CA MET A 98 -10.23 -12.00 3.41
C MET A 98 -9.62 -13.00 2.43
N ARG A 99 -8.30 -13.22 2.49
CA ARG A 99 -7.56 -14.16 1.62
C ARG A 99 -7.60 -15.61 2.09
N SER A 100 -7.97 -15.84 3.34
CA SER A 100 -8.09 -17.18 3.93
C SER A 100 -9.46 -17.83 3.67
N LYS A 101 -10.37 -17.13 3.00
CA LYS A 101 -11.72 -17.58 2.63
C LYS A 101 -11.75 -18.05 1.18
#